data_AF-A0A164JJ15-F1
#
_entry.id   AF-A0A164JJ15-F1
#
_cell.length_a   1.000
_cell.length_b   1.000
_cell.length_c   1.000
_cell.angle_alpha   90.00
_cell.angle_beta   90.00
_cell.angle_gamma   90.00
#
_symmetry.space_group_name_H-M   'P 1'
#
loop_
_entity.id
_entity.type
_entity.pdbx_description
1 polymer ?
#
loop_
_entity_poly.entity_id
_entity_poly.type
_entity_poly.pdbx_seq_one_letter_code
_entity_poly.pdbx_strand_id
1 'polypeptide(L)'
;MGSIEDGPGSFSVFRTVDSGQRPTAEDNVACNDYFGSPRSLTVVERLDARMYTFTNNPSTGFLTNPTAQNVGPIYVCDGPIIDGQAFLDQWGALTAPGLGKLSMYGPCGLEFMIGSPGRAAVDCVLRVNPNDSGVTDGVATSNSIANPLRLPDGRTGSMWTLYTLGEGTAPVPTPVAGTPQPTGSVKYSVGREVNSVSTGSTPACPGGVRTTELHAVSVDAATGAASTEPSEDVAAPASICYQNPSSPDFGASLSITSYGVTPALTATSTGQCRRTELAIEPGTVQQSCGFTLPPQPALGLTGGQVTLNGLVPTNDAAGSANSAIWTTSFLGPITPR
;
A
#
# COMPACT_ATOMS: atom_id res chain seq x y z
N MET A 1 21.93 8.77 -7.89
CA MET A 1 22.12 7.54 -7.08
C MET A 1 22.05 6.23 -7.89
N GLY A 2 22.06 6.26 -9.24
CA GLY A 2 22.00 5.04 -10.06
C GLY A 2 20.61 4.37 -10.04
N SER A 3 20.41 3.37 -10.90
CA SER A 3 19.20 2.54 -10.92
C SER A 3 19.29 1.47 -9.83
N ILE A 4 18.20 1.25 -9.10
CA ILE A 4 18.05 0.22 -8.08
C ILE A 4 17.22 -0.94 -8.63
N GLU A 5 17.68 -2.17 -8.46
CA GLU A 5 16.95 -3.34 -8.94
C GLU A 5 15.73 -3.68 -8.06
N ASP A 6 14.62 -4.01 -8.71
CA ASP A 6 13.39 -4.48 -8.06
C ASP A 6 13.43 -5.98 -7.72
N GLY A 7 14.49 -6.68 -8.11
CA GLY A 7 14.56 -8.13 -8.05
C GLY A 7 13.83 -8.80 -9.24
N PRO A 8 13.23 -9.99 -9.06
CA PRO A 8 12.63 -10.75 -10.15
C PRO A 8 11.27 -10.21 -10.64
N GLY A 9 10.72 -9.20 -9.99
CA GLY A 9 9.44 -8.59 -10.31
C GLY A 9 9.57 -7.10 -10.58
N SER A 10 8.42 -6.42 -10.57
CA SER A 10 8.34 -4.97 -10.76
C SER A 10 7.30 -4.35 -9.85
N PHE A 11 7.53 -3.09 -9.45
CA PHE A 11 6.56 -2.32 -8.68
C PHE A 11 5.69 -1.44 -9.56
N SER A 12 4.38 -1.42 -9.28
CA SER A 12 3.45 -0.39 -9.79
C SER A 12 2.67 0.24 -8.65
N VAL A 13 2.51 1.56 -8.68
CA VAL A 13 1.84 2.30 -7.61
C VAL A 13 0.73 3.18 -8.19
N PHE A 14 -0.47 3.04 -7.63
CA PHE A 14 -1.66 3.77 -8.06
C PHE A 14 -2.35 4.47 -6.89
N ARG A 15 -2.92 5.64 -7.16
CA ARG A 15 -3.86 6.30 -6.25
C ARG A 15 -5.28 5.89 -6.65
N THR A 16 -6.10 5.40 -5.71
CA THR A 16 -7.46 4.94 -6.02
C THR A 16 -8.55 5.69 -5.27
N VAL A 17 -9.46 6.33 -6.00
CA VAL A 17 -10.56 7.09 -5.38
C VAL A 17 -11.88 6.37 -5.61
N ASP A 18 -12.64 6.21 -4.53
CA ASP A 18 -14.03 5.73 -4.58
C ASP A 18 -14.82 6.55 -5.63
N SER A 19 -15.39 5.85 -6.60
CA SER A 19 -16.16 6.45 -7.68
C SER A 19 -17.53 6.95 -7.21
N GLY A 20 -18.03 6.45 -6.07
CA GLY A 20 -19.40 6.65 -5.60
C GLY A 20 -20.45 5.95 -6.47
N GLN A 21 -20.02 5.16 -7.46
CA GLN A 21 -20.88 4.38 -8.33
C GLN A 21 -21.26 3.07 -7.65
N ARG A 22 -22.34 2.45 -8.15
CA ARG A 22 -22.68 1.09 -7.74
C ARG A 22 -21.83 0.11 -8.53
N PRO A 23 -21.36 -0.99 -7.90
CA PRO A 23 -20.67 -2.07 -8.60
C PRO A 23 -21.52 -2.64 -9.75
N THR A 24 -20.85 -3.14 -10.79
CA THR A 24 -21.55 -3.77 -11.92
C THR A 24 -22.16 -5.11 -11.50
N ALA A 25 -23.06 -5.67 -12.32
CA ALA A 25 -23.60 -7.00 -12.08
C ALA A 25 -22.49 -8.08 -12.11
N GLU A 26 -21.52 -7.92 -13.01
CA GLU A 26 -20.38 -8.84 -13.15
C GLU A 26 -19.47 -8.81 -11.91
N ASP A 27 -19.14 -7.62 -11.41
CA ASP A 27 -18.35 -7.46 -10.18
C ASP A 27 -19.08 -8.07 -8.98
N ASN A 28 -20.40 -7.89 -8.92
CA ASN A 28 -21.21 -8.45 -7.85
C ASN A 28 -21.25 -9.98 -7.88
N VAL A 29 -21.31 -10.59 -9.07
CA VAL A 29 -21.26 -12.05 -9.26
C VAL A 29 -19.88 -12.57 -8.87
N ALA A 30 -18.79 -11.98 -9.37
CA ALA A 30 -17.44 -12.42 -9.04
C ALA A 30 -17.14 -12.32 -7.53
N CYS A 31 -17.58 -11.24 -6.88
CA CYS A 31 -17.50 -11.10 -5.43
C CYS A 31 -18.28 -12.21 -4.69
N ASN A 32 -19.49 -12.53 -5.16
CA ASN A 32 -20.31 -13.58 -4.55
C ASN A 32 -19.69 -14.96 -4.75
N ASP A 33 -19.07 -15.21 -5.90
CA ASP A 33 -18.42 -16.48 -6.22
C ASP A 33 -17.18 -16.70 -5.33
N TYR A 34 -16.40 -15.65 -5.07
CA TYR A 34 -15.25 -15.72 -4.16
C TYR A 34 -15.68 -16.05 -2.72
N PHE A 35 -16.62 -15.29 -2.16
CA PHE A 35 -17.04 -15.53 -0.78
C PHE A 35 -17.92 -16.79 -0.63
N GLY A 36 -18.69 -17.14 -1.65
CA GLY A 36 -19.65 -18.24 -1.63
C GLY A 36 -20.82 -18.01 -0.67
N SER A 37 -21.88 -18.82 -0.77
CA SER A 37 -22.99 -18.78 0.20
C SER A 37 -22.65 -19.64 1.43
N PRO A 38 -22.87 -19.17 2.68
CA PRO A 38 -23.59 -17.95 3.08
C PRO A 38 -22.72 -16.68 3.24
N ARG A 39 -21.39 -16.74 3.03
CA ARG A 39 -20.51 -15.58 3.25
C ARG A 39 -20.79 -14.39 2.32
N SER A 40 -21.42 -14.62 1.17
CA SER A 40 -21.94 -13.56 0.29
C SER A 40 -22.95 -12.65 1.01
N LEU A 41 -23.69 -13.18 1.99
CA LEU A 41 -24.63 -12.41 2.84
C LEU A 41 -23.90 -11.62 3.93
N THR A 42 -22.61 -11.89 4.16
CA THR A 42 -21.77 -11.20 5.14
C THR A 42 -20.78 -10.23 4.50
N VAL A 43 -20.86 -9.99 3.18
CA VAL A 43 -20.05 -8.96 2.51
C VAL A 43 -20.45 -7.61 3.07
N VAL A 44 -19.51 -6.95 3.76
CA VAL A 44 -19.74 -5.70 4.48
C VAL A 44 -19.47 -4.47 3.60
N GLU A 45 -18.59 -4.60 2.61
CA GLU A 45 -18.23 -3.51 1.71
C GLU A 45 -18.09 -3.99 0.26
N ARG A 46 -18.53 -3.15 -0.67
CA ARG A 46 -18.31 -3.29 -2.11
C ARG A 46 -18.00 -1.91 -2.67
N LEU A 47 -16.81 -1.73 -3.20
CA LEU A 47 -16.28 -0.45 -3.59
C LEU A 47 -15.85 -0.49 -5.06
N ASP A 48 -16.48 0.36 -5.88
CA ASP A 48 -16.03 0.65 -7.23
C ASP A 48 -15.20 1.94 -7.21
N ALA A 49 -13.99 1.89 -7.73
CA ALA A 49 -13.03 2.99 -7.69
C ALA A 49 -12.26 3.14 -9.00
N ARG A 50 -11.65 4.30 -9.16
CA ARG A 50 -10.78 4.62 -10.31
C ARG A 50 -9.34 4.70 -9.85
N MET A 51 -8.45 4.11 -10.65
CA MET A 51 -7.01 4.14 -10.47
C MET A 51 -6.43 5.33 -11.22
N TYR A 52 -5.53 6.03 -10.56
CA TYR A 52 -4.83 7.17 -11.11
C TYR A 52 -3.33 7.03 -10.93
N THR A 53 -2.58 7.46 -11.94
CA THR A 53 -1.17 7.83 -11.77
C THR A 53 -1.08 9.27 -11.29
N PHE A 54 0.08 9.62 -10.73
CA PHE A 54 0.26 10.87 -10.01
C PHE A 54 1.64 11.43 -10.23
N THR A 55 1.78 12.72 -9.95
CA THR A 55 3.08 13.36 -9.75
C THR A 55 3.31 13.55 -8.25
N ASN A 56 4.55 13.46 -7.82
CA ASN A 56 4.97 13.76 -6.45
C ASN A 56 6.09 14.80 -6.42
N ASN A 57 6.24 15.42 -5.26
CA ASN A 57 7.35 16.33 -4.97
C ASN A 57 8.61 15.48 -4.72
N PRO A 58 9.72 15.71 -5.44
CA PRO A 58 10.93 14.91 -5.31
C PRO A 58 11.67 15.08 -3.97
N SER A 59 11.42 16.17 -3.22
CA SER A 59 12.06 16.38 -1.91
C SER A 59 11.25 15.83 -0.74
N THR A 60 9.92 15.71 -0.90
CA THR A 60 9.03 15.34 0.20
C THR A 60 8.26 14.03 -0.02
N GLY A 61 8.25 13.52 -1.25
CA GLY A 61 7.47 12.35 -1.66
C GLY A 61 5.96 12.57 -1.74
N PHE A 62 5.45 13.74 -1.32
CA PHE A 62 4.02 14.04 -1.33
C PHE A 62 3.46 14.15 -2.75
N LEU A 63 2.27 13.59 -2.95
CA LEU A 63 1.55 13.69 -4.21
C LEU A 63 1.09 15.14 -4.46
N THR A 64 1.45 15.71 -5.61
CA THR A 64 1.07 17.07 -6.04
C THR A 64 -0.11 17.05 -6.99
N ASN A 65 -0.21 16.06 -7.88
CA ASN A 65 -1.37 15.82 -8.74
C ASN A 65 -1.85 14.38 -8.56
N PRO A 66 -2.57 14.07 -7.46
CA PRO A 66 -2.92 12.69 -7.09
C PRO A 66 -3.91 12.00 -8.05
N THR A 67 -4.51 12.76 -8.97
CA THR A 67 -5.48 12.27 -9.96
C THR A 67 -5.07 12.72 -11.37
N ALA A 68 -3.76 12.77 -11.65
CA ALA A 68 -3.23 13.35 -12.88
C ALA A 68 -3.78 12.63 -14.13
N GLN A 69 -3.71 11.30 -14.16
CA GLN A 69 -4.25 10.50 -15.26
C GLN A 69 -5.05 9.34 -14.70
N ASN A 70 -6.26 9.12 -15.22
CA ASN A 70 -7.05 7.92 -14.98
C ASN A 70 -6.51 6.80 -15.88
N VAL A 71 -6.16 5.68 -15.26
CA VAL A 71 -5.48 4.56 -15.92
C VAL A 71 -6.22 3.23 -15.81
N GLY A 72 -7.35 3.18 -15.09
CA GLY A 72 -8.16 1.98 -15.04
C GLY A 72 -9.15 1.93 -13.87
N PRO A 73 -10.09 0.97 -13.89
CA PRO A 73 -10.94 0.67 -12.75
C PRO A 73 -10.23 -0.25 -11.73
N ILE A 74 -10.70 -0.16 -10.49
CA ILE A 74 -10.48 -1.15 -9.45
C ILE A 74 -11.80 -1.37 -8.70
N TYR A 75 -12.14 -2.63 -8.50
CA TYR A 75 -13.24 -3.07 -7.68
C TYR A 75 -12.68 -3.88 -6.50
N VAL A 76 -13.20 -3.64 -5.30
CA VAL A 76 -12.92 -4.47 -4.12
C VAL A 76 -14.20 -4.80 -3.37
N CYS A 77 -14.22 -5.96 -2.72
CA CYS A 77 -15.25 -6.29 -1.76
C CYS A 77 -14.69 -7.06 -0.56
N ASP A 78 -15.25 -6.73 0.60
CA ASP A 78 -14.74 -7.18 1.90
C ASP A 78 -15.79 -7.99 2.65
N GLY A 79 -15.34 -9.07 3.27
CA GLY A 79 -16.14 -9.93 4.14
C GLY A 79 -15.39 -10.27 5.43
N PRO A 80 -16.09 -10.70 6.48
CA PRO A 80 -15.45 -11.12 7.71
C PRO A 80 -14.61 -12.37 7.48
N ILE A 81 -13.39 -12.37 8.03
CA ILE A 81 -12.58 -13.58 8.11
C ILE A 81 -13.00 -14.40 9.34
N ILE A 82 -12.95 -15.73 9.24
CA ILE A 82 -13.44 -16.64 10.31
C ILE A 82 -12.29 -17.30 11.08
N ASP A 83 -11.05 -17.13 10.63
CA ASP A 83 -9.86 -17.75 11.26
C ASP A 83 -9.30 -16.96 12.47
N GLY A 84 -9.84 -15.76 12.72
CA GLY A 84 -9.46 -14.89 13.84
C GLY A 84 -8.09 -14.22 13.71
N GLN A 85 -7.43 -14.29 12.55
CA GLN A 85 -6.10 -13.69 12.32
C GLN A 85 -6.16 -12.26 11.77
N ALA A 86 -7.20 -11.96 10.98
CA ALA A 86 -7.49 -10.61 10.49
C ALA A 86 -8.92 -10.20 10.87
N PHE A 87 -9.32 -8.97 10.57
CA PHE A 87 -10.74 -8.56 10.72
C PHE A 87 -11.52 -8.82 9.43
N LEU A 88 -10.90 -8.56 8.28
CA LEU A 88 -11.51 -8.71 6.96
C LEU A 88 -10.68 -9.61 6.08
N ASP A 89 -11.36 -10.32 5.18
CA ASP A 89 -10.80 -10.88 3.97
C ASP A 89 -11.34 -10.06 2.80
N GLN A 90 -10.49 -9.76 1.83
CA GLN A 90 -10.82 -8.95 0.67
C GLN A 90 -10.60 -9.74 -0.60
N TRP A 91 -11.54 -9.60 -1.52
CA TRP A 91 -11.33 -9.90 -2.94
C TRP A 91 -11.35 -8.61 -3.74
N GLY A 92 -10.49 -8.53 -4.74
CA GLY A 92 -10.42 -7.38 -5.64
C GLY A 92 -10.14 -7.78 -7.08
N ALA A 93 -10.61 -6.93 -7.98
CA ALA A 93 -10.27 -6.96 -9.39
C ALA A 93 -9.79 -5.58 -9.82
N LEU A 94 -8.62 -5.50 -10.42
CA LEU A 94 -8.10 -4.24 -10.99
C LEU A 94 -7.69 -4.46 -12.44
N THR A 95 -7.80 -3.43 -13.28
CA THR A 95 -7.26 -3.48 -14.65
C THR A 95 -6.15 -2.45 -14.78
N ALA A 96 -4.90 -2.91 -14.66
CA ALA A 96 -3.72 -2.05 -14.73
C ALA A 96 -3.13 -2.05 -16.15
N PRO A 97 -2.73 -0.88 -16.68
CA PRO A 97 -2.04 -0.81 -17.97
C PRO A 97 -0.75 -1.64 -17.95
N GLY A 98 -0.44 -2.36 -19.03
CA GLY A 98 0.71 -3.26 -19.09
C GLY A 98 0.48 -4.60 -18.39
N LEU A 99 -0.23 -4.62 -17.26
CA LEU A 99 -0.45 -5.83 -16.46
C LEU A 99 -1.75 -6.56 -16.79
N GLY A 100 -2.76 -5.87 -17.33
CA GLY A 100 -4.06 -6.44 -17.68
C GLY A 100 -5.00 -6.52 -16.48
N LYS A 101 -6.02 -7.39 -16.58
CA LYS A 101 -6.95 -7.66 -15.47
C LYS A 101 -6.26 -8.54 -14.44
N LEU A 102 -6.14 -8.05 -13.21
CA LEU A 102 -5.64 -8.80 -12.06
C LEU A 102 -6.81 -9.15 -11.15
N SER A 103 -6.85 -10.40 -10.71
CA SER A 103 -7.70 -10.85 -9.59
C SER A 103 -6.80 -11.04 -8.39
N MET A 104 -7.20 -10.47 -7.25
CA MET A 104 -6.40 -10.47 -6.04
C MET A 104 -7.25 -10.77 -4.83
N TYR A 105 -6.67 -11.45 -3.84
CA TYR A 105 -7.39 -11.76 -2.61
C TYR A 105 -6.47 -11.93 -1.41
N GLY A 106 -7.01 -11.69 -0.22
CA GLY A 106 -6.28 -11.89 1.01
C GLY A 106 -6.78 -11.03 2.17
N PRO A 107 -6.16 -11.22 3.33
CA PRO A 107 -6.53 -10.55 4.57
C PRO A 107 -6.24 -9.04 4.58
N CYS A 108 -7.07 -8.31 5.33
CA CYS A 108 -6.89 -6.90 5.65
C CYS A 108 -6.91 -6.62 7.16
N GLY A 109 -6.03 -5.71 7.58
CA GLY A 109 -6.11 -4.99 8.82
C GLY A 109 -7.15 -3.87 8.73
N LEU A 110 -7.89 -3.65 9.83
CA LEU A 110 -8.79 -2.52 10.02
C LEU A 110 -8.50 -1.91 11.39
N GLU A 111 -8.15 -0.63 11.41
CA GLU A 111 -7.96 0.11 12.66
C GLU A 111 -8.75 1.43 12.64
N PHE A 112 -9.63 1.63 13.62
CA PHE A 112 -10.38 2.87 13.74
C PHE A 112 -9.47 4.01 14.22
N MET A 113 -9.55 5.16 13.55
CA MET A 113 -8.71 6.30 13.90
C MET A 113 -9.28 7.06 15.10
N ILE A 114 -8.60 6.93 16.25
CA ILE A 114 -9.01 7.59 17.49
C ILE A 114 -9.11 9.12 17.32
N GLY A 115 -8.16 9.73 16.58
CA GLY A 115 -8.14 11.18 16.35
C GLY A 115 -9.11 11.66 15.26
N SER A 116 -9.78 10.76 14.54
CA SER A 116 -10.79 11.09 13.53
C SER A 116 -11.95 10.08 13.56
N PRO A 117 -12.86 10.20 14.54
CA PRO A 117 -13.98 9.27 14.68
C PRO A 117 -14.79 9.13 13.39
N GLY A 118 -15.04 7.89 12.98
CA GLY A 118 -15.73 7.58 11.71
C GLY A 118 -14.81 7.34 10.51
N ARG A 119 -13.50 7.55 10.68
CA ARG A 119 -12.46 7.13 9.74
C ARG A 119 -11.74 5.87 10.24
N ALA A 120 -11.22 5.09 9.31
CA ALA A 120 -10.40 3.92 9.62
C ALA A 120 -9.18 3.83 8.69
N ALA A 121 -8.07 3.32 9.21
CA ALA A 121 -6.96 2.80 8.42
C ALA A 121 -7.34 1.39 7.95
N VAL A 122 -7.15 1.12 6.66
CA VAL A 122 -7.28 -0.23 6.10
C VAL A 122 -6.03 -0.53 5.29
N ASP A 123 -5.29 -1.54 5.73
CA ASP A 123 -4.19 -2.14 4.98
C ASP A 123 -4.54 -3.57 4.61
N CYS A 124 -4.55 -3.84 3.31
CA CYS A 124 -4.74 -5.18 2.79
C CYS A 124 -3.42 -5.72 2.27
N VAL A 125 -3.21 -7.04 2.40
CA VAL A 125 -2.10 -7.76 1.77
C VAL A 125 -2.70 -8.88 0.94
N LEU A 126 -2.85 -8.63 -0.36
CA LEU A 126 -3.55 -9.50 -1.28
C LEU A 126 -2.56 -10.24 -2.18
N ARG A 127 -2.77 -11.54 -2.34
CA ARG A 127 -2.13 -12.33 -3.38
C ARG A 127 -2.66 -11.90 -4.74
N VAL A 128 -1.76 -11.63 -5.70
CA VAL A 128 -2.13 -11.40 -7.09
C VAL A 128 -2.08 -12.73 -7.83
N ASN A 129 -3.19 -13.10 -8.47
CA ASN A 129 -3.26 -14.33 -9.25
C ASN A 129 -2.59 -14.16 -10.63
N PRO A 130 -2.09 -15.26 -11.21
CA PRO A 130 -1.69 -15.27 -12.61
C PRO A 130 -2.81 -14.82 -13.54
N ASN A 131 -2.46 -14.27 -14.70
CA ASN A 131 -3.44 -13.86 -15.71
C ASN A 131 -2.99 -14.13 -17.15
N ASP A 132 -3.91 -13.90 -18.09
CA ASP A 132 -3.68 -14.11 -19.52
C ASP A 132 -2.71 -13.09 -20.16
N SER A 133 -2.33 -12.04 -19.42
CA SER A 133 -1.38 -11.03 -19.86
C SER A 133 0.05 -11.33 -19.41
N GLY A 134 0.31 -12.51 -18.84
CA GLY A 134 1.67 -12.95 -18.49
C GLY A 134 2.14 -12.50 -17.10
N VAL A 135 1.27 -11.96 -16.26
CA VAL A 135 1.54 -11.90 -14.81
C VAL A 135 1.44 -13.33 -14.27
N THR A 136 2.47 -13.76 -13.53
CA THR A 136 2.57 -15.14 -13.03
C THR A 136 2.34 -15.24 -11.53
N ASP A 137 2.54 -14.17 -10.79
CA ASP A 137 2.35 -14.10 -9.35
C ASP A 137 2.45 -12.65 -8.85
N GLY A 138 2.17 -12.40 -7.58
CA GLY A 138 2.49 -11.10 -6.98
C GLY A 138 1.80 -10.83 -5.64
N VAL A 139 2.05 -9.63 -5.11
CA VAL A 139 1.38 -9.11 -3.91
C VAL A 139 0.94 -7.67 -4.14
N ALA A 140 -0.32 -7.40 -3.84
CA ALA A 140 -0.91 -6.07 -3.82
C ALA A 140 -1.11 -5.63 -2.37
N THR A 141 -0.61 -4.46 -2.01
CA THR A 141 -0.88 -3.84 -0.72
C THR A 141 -1.68 -2.56 -0.87
N SER A 142 -2.56 -2.30 0.11
CA SER A 142 -3.29 -1.04 0.18
C SER A 142 -2.83 -0.22 1.39
N ASN A 143 -2.79 1.10 1.22
CA ASN A 143 -2.68 2.09 2.29
C ASN A 143 -3.89 2.99 2.19
N SER A 144 -4.92 2.70 2.98
CA SER A 144 -6.25 3.27 2.79
C SER A 144 -6.69 4.07 4.00
N ILE A 145 -7.24 5.25 3.73
CA ILE A 145 -8.05 5.99 4.70
C ILE A 145 -9.50 5.83 4.29
N ALA A 146 -10.19 4.91 4.96
CA ALA A 146 -11.59 4.61 4.72
C ALA A 146 -12.51 5.68 5.32
N ASN A 147 -13.58 6.00 4.60
CA ASN A 147 -14.67 6.86 5.04
C ASN A 147 -16.01 6.10 5.13
N PRO A 148 -16.12 5.06 5.97
CA PRO A 148 -17.31 4.22 6.00
C PRO A 148 -18.56 5.03 6.37
N LEU A 149 -18.42 6.09 7.18
CA LEU A 149 -19.53 6.97 7.57
C LEU A 149 -19.80 8.13 6.60
N ARG A 150 -19.09 8.21 5.47
CA ARG A 150 -19.26 9.25 4.43
C ARG A 150 -19.22 10.67 4.98
N LEU A 151 -18.28 10.93 5.88
CA LEU A 151 -18.02 12.26 6.44
C LEU A 151 -17.70 13.28 5.33
N PRO A 152 -18.06 14.57 5.50
CA PRO A 152 -18.01 15.59 4.45
C PRO A 152 -16.59 15.95 3.97
N ASP A 153 -15.55 15.58 4.71
CA ASP A 153 -14.14 15.89 4.45
C ASP A 153 -13.45 14.91 3.48
N GLY A 154 -14.17 14.46 2.44
CA GLY A 154 -13.59 13.71 1.31
C GLY A 154 -13.93 12.22 1.30
N ARG A 155 -13.70 11.57 0.15
CA ARG A 155 -14.04 10.15 -0.09
C ARG A 155 -13.00 9.18 0.50
N THR A 156 -13.35 7.89 0.58
CA THR A 156 -12.36 6.83 0.77
C THR A 156 -11.28 6.94 -0.30
N GLY A 157 -10.03 6.86 0.14
CA GLY A 157 -8.87 6.93 -0.73
C GLY A 157 -7.81 5.94 -0.30
N SER A 158 -7.13 5.36 -1.30
CA SER A 158 -6.02 4.45 -1.07
C SER A 158 -4.85 4.73 -1.98
N MET A 159 -3.67 4.35 -1.52
CA MET A 159 -2.52 4.04 -2.37
C MET A 159 -2.42 2.53 -2.49
N TRP A 160 -2.33 2.03 -3.71
CA TRP A 160 -2.13 0.62 -4.00
C TRP A 160 -0.71 0.43 -4.52
N THR A 161 0.02 -0.51 -3.91
CA THR A 161 1.35 -0.92 -4.36
C THR A 161 1.29 -2.36 -4.80
N LEU A 162 1.51 -2.60 -6.08
CA LEU A 162 1.60 -3.93 -6.67
C LEU A 162 3.07 -4.29 -6.81
N TYR A 163 3.46 -5.47 -6.34
CA TYR A 163 4.68 -6.15 -6.74
C TYR A 163 4.29 -7.38 -7.55
N THR A 164 4.58 -7.38 -8.85
CA THR A 164 4.16 -8.45 -9.77
C THR A 164 5.34 -9.15 -10.40
N LEU A 165 5.21 -10.47 -10.56
CA LEU A 165 6.12 -11.30 -11.33
C LEU A 165 5.58 -11.53 -12.74
N GLY A 166 6.49 -11.79 -13.67
CA GLY A 166 6.19 -11.93 -15.09
C GLY A 166 6.25 -10.59 -15.82
N GLU A 167 6.21 -10.64 -17.14
CA GLU A 167 6.51 -9.47 -17.97
C GLU A 167 5.35 -8.46 -18.02
N GLY A 168 4.10 -8.93 -17.95
CA GLY A 168 2.93 -8.08 -18.18
C GLY A 168 2.92 -7.55 -19.63
N THR A 169 2.09 -8.15 -20.47
CA THR A 169 2.03 -7.87 -21.92
C THR A 169 0.72 -7.24 -22.34
N ALA A 170 -0.11 -6.82 -21.38
CA ALA A 170 -1.37 -6.16 -21.71
C ALA A 170 -1.12 -4.84 -22.42
N PRO A 171 -2.02 -4.40 -23.31
CA PRO A 171 -1.92 -3.10 -23.93
C PRO A 171 -1.83 -1.98 -22.88
N VAL A 172 -1.01 -0.98 -23.15
CA VAL A 172 -0.96 0.27 -22.39
C VAL A 172 -1.87 1.27 -23.11
N PRO A 173 -3.14 1.44 -22.69
CA PRO A 173 -4.00 2.46 -23.28
C PRO A 173 -3.39 3.84 -23.06
N THR A 174 -3.68 4.76 -23.97
CA THR A 174 -3.32 6.17 -23.77
C THR A 174 -3.99 6.68 -22.49
N PRO A 175 -3.22 7.22 -21.53
CA PRO A 175 -3.79 7.74 -20.30
C PRO A 175 -4.75 8.89 -20.59
N VAL A 176 -5.85 8.92 -19.86
CA VAL A 176 -6.85 9.98 -19.98
C VAL A 176 -6.70 10.89 -18.78
N ALA A 177 -6.72 12.21 -19.00
CA ALA A 177 -6.66 13.19 -17.93
C ALA A 177 -7.70 12.85 -16.85
N GLY A 178 -7.24 12.74 -15.60
CA GLY A 178 -8.12 12.39 -14.50
C GLY A 178 -9.04 13.54 -14.13
N THR A 179 -10.25 13.22 -13.64
CA THR A 179 -11.12 14.20 -13.02
C THR A 179 -10.64 14.45 -11.59
N PRO A 180 -10.31 15.69 -11.20
CA PRO A 180 -9.92 16.00 -9.84
C PRO A 180 -10.97 15.52 -8.85
N GLN A 181 -10.58 14.62 -7.94
CA GLN A 181 -11.42 14.18 -6.84
C GLN A 181 -10.87 14.76 -5.53
N PRO A 182 -11.71 15.35 -4.66
CA PRO A 182 -11.25 15.83 -3.38
C PRO A 182 -10.74 14.66 -2.53
N THR A 183 -9.44 14.64 -2.26
CA THR A 183 -8.83 13.70 -1.30
C THR A 183 -9.13 14.09 0.15
N GLY A 184 -9.78 15.25 0.33
CA GLY A 184 -10.09 15.77 1.65
C GLY A 184 -8.84 16.13 2.44
N SER A 185 -8.87 15.79 3.72
CA SER A 185 -7.77 16.02 4.67
C SER A 185 -6.63 15.00 4.53
N VAL A 186 -6.70 14.07 3.58
CA VAL A 186 -5.66 13.05 3.40
C VAL A 186 -4.60 13.53 2.42
N LYS A 187 -3.34 13.46 2.83
CA LYS A 187 -2.16 13.63 1.99
C LYS A 187 -1.41 12.32 1.91
N TYR A 188 -1.00 11.93 0.70
CA TYR A 188 -0.25 10.71 0.47
C TYR A 188 1.18 11.05 0.05
N SER A 189 2.12 10.22 0.48
CA SER A 189 3.47 10.18 -0.04
C SER A 189 3.86 8.78 -0.46
N VAL A 190 4.77 8.70 -1.43
CA VAL A 190 5.37 7.46 -1.91
C VAL A 190 6.88 7.62 -1.89
N GLY A 191 7.54 6.67 -1.26
CA GLY A 191 8.99 6.61 -1.17
C GLY A 191 9.50 5.25 -1.59
N ARG A 192 10.74 5.23 -2.08
CA ARG A 192 11.52 4.05 -2.32
C ARG A 192 12.64 3.98 -1.29
N GLU A 193 12.91 2.76 -0.86
CA GLU A 193 13.90 2.50 0.15
C GLU A 193 15.34 2.57 -0.37
N VAL A 194 16.22 3.29 0.33
CA VAL A 194 17.65 3.41 0.02
C VAL A 194 18.47 3.27 1.30
N ASN A 195 19.69 2.73 1.19
CA ASN A 195 20.60 2.53 2.31
C ASN A 195 20.00 1.69 3.44
N SER A 196 19.27 0.64 3.08
CA SER A 196 18.70 -0.31 4.03
C SER A 196 19.78 -1.10 4.76
N VAL A 197 19.71 -1.13 6.08
CA VAL A 197 20.64 -1.86 6.94
C VAL A 197 19.88 -2.65 7.98
N SER A 198 20.13 -3.97 8.02
CA SER A 198 19.75 -4.84 9.14
C SER A 198 20.84 -4.79 10.20
N THR A 199 20.49 -4.44 11.44
CA THR A 199 21.43 -4.47 12.58
C THR A 199 21.37 -5.76 13.39
N GLY A 200 20.68 -6.78 12.88
CA GLY A 200 20.51 -8.08 13.52
C GLY A 200 19.49 -8.10 14.67
N SER A 201 19.22 -9.30 15.17
CA SER A 201 18.24 -9.58 16.23
C SER A 201 18.72 -9.10 17.61
N THR A 202 17.80 -8.54 18.40
CA THR A 202 18.02 -8.20 19.81
C THR A 202 16.88 -8.76 20.67
N PRO A 203 17.00 -8.82 22.01
CA PRO A 203 15.88 -9.24 22.86
C PRO A 203 14.62 -8.38 22.70
N ALA A 204 14.75 -7.10 22.33
CA ALA A 204 13.63 -6.19 22.09
C ALA A 204 13.05 -6.31 20.67
N CYS A 205 13.87 -6.74 19.71
CA CYS A 205 13.51 -6.92 18.31
C CYS A 205 13.99 -8.30 17.84
N PRO A 206 13.30 -9.40 18.22
CA PRO A 206 13.74 -10.76 17.90
C PRO A 206 13.85 -11.03 16.40
N GLY A 207 13.04 -10.35 15.56
CA GLY A 207 13.10 -10.41 14.10
C GLY A 207 14.15 -9.48 13.48
N GLY A 208 14.89 -8.71 14.28
CA GLY A 208 15.88 -7.74 13.83
C GLY A 208 15.38 -6.30 13.79
N VAL A 209 16.32 -5.37 13.61
CA VAL A 209 16.03 -3.96 13.35
C VAL A 209 16.51 -3.59 11.96
N ARG A 210 15.63 -2.98 11.16
CA ARG A 210 15.92 -2.42 9.84
C ARG A 210 15.91 -0.91 9.94
N THR A 211 17.00 -0.26 9.54
CA THR A 211 17.05 1.20 9.38
C THR A 211 17.21 1.53 7.91
N THR A 212 16.54 2.59 7.46
CA THR A 212 16.60 3.00 6.05
C THR A 212 16.30 4.48 5.85
N GLU A 213 16.68 4.98 4.68
CA GLU A 213 16.21 6.25 4.14
C GLU A 213 15.12 5.99 3.11
N LEU A 214 14.09 6.83 3.13
CA LEU A 214 13.03 6.86 2.13
C LEU A 214 13.26 8.08 1.24
N HIS A 215 13.43 7.83 -0.04
CA HIS A 215 13.61 8.84 -1.07
C HIS A 215 12.35 8.87 -1.93
N ALA A 216 11.94 10.04 -2.43
CA ALA A 216 10.77 10.12 -3.29
C ALA A 216 11.00 9.32 -4.59
N VAL A 217 9.95 8.68 -5.09
CA VAL A 217 10.00 7.91 -6.32
C VAL A 217 8.87 8.33 -7.25
N SER A 218 9.19 8.61 -8.51
CA SER A 218 8.18 8.90 -9.53
C SER A 218 7.50 7.61 -9.99
N VAL A 219 6.30 7.75 -10.54
CA VAL A 219 5.61 6.66 -11.24
C VAL A 219 5.46 7.02 -12.71
N ASP A 220 5.58 6.03 -13.59
CA ASP A 220 5.28 6.21 -15.00
C ASP A 220 3.81 6.61 -15.17
N ALA A 221 3.55 7.67 -15.93
CA ALA A 221 2.22 8.22 -16.05
C ALA A 221 1.26 7.29 -16.81
N ALA A 222 1.79 6.35 -17.61
CA ALA A 222 1.00 5.45 -18.42
C ALA A 222 0.78 4.07 -17.80
N THR A 223 1.77 3.55 -17.08
CA THR A 223 1.72 2.20 -16.49
C THR A 223 1.59 2.21 -14.98
N GLY A 224 1.94 3.31 -14.32
CA GLY A 224 2.08 3.36 -12.86
C GLY A 224 3.33 2.66 -12.34
N ALA A 225 4.22 2.18 -13.22
CA ALA A 225 5.47 1.55 -12.81
C ALA A 225 6.31 2.52 -11.95
N ALA A 226 6.78 2.06 -10.80
CA ALA A 226 7.61 2.88 -9.92
C ALA A 226 9.03 2.96 -10.48
N SER A 227 9.57 4.18 -10.57
CA SER A 227 10.95 4.40 -11.01
C SER A 227 11.95 3.61 -10.18
N THR A 228 12.98 3.06 -10.82
CA THR A 228 14.17 2.47 -10.17
C THR A 228 15.20 3.53 -9.79
N GLU A 229 14.98 4.78 -10.18
CA GLU A 229 15.84 5.93 -9.89
C GLU A 229 15.15 6.84 -8.86
N PRO A 230 15.44 6.67 -7.55
CA PRO A 230 14.88 7.55 -6.51
C PRO A 230 15.47 8.97 -6.58
N SER A 231 14.74 9.93 -6.02
CA SER A 231 15.21 11.32 -5.81
C SER A 231 16.49 11.38 -5.00
N GLU A 232 17.28 12.45 -5.14
CA GLU A 232 18.50 12.67 -4.33
C GLU A 232 18.21 13.03 -2.87
N ASP A 233 17.06 13.65 -2.61
CA ASP A 233 16.67 14.11 -1.28
C ASP A 233 16.03 12.99 -0.45
N VAL A 234 16.48 12.87 0.79
CA VAL A 234 15.83 12.02 1.80
C VAL A 234 14.51 12.66 2.23
N ALA A 235 13.39 12.02 1.91
CA ALA A 235 12.06 12.44 2.33
C ALA A 235 11.76 12.04 3.78
N ALA A 236 12.26 10.88 4.23
CA ALA A 236 12.11 10.42 5.61
C ALA A 236 13.14 9.33 5.98
N PRO A 237 13.83 9.39 7.13
CA PRO A 237 14.44 8.21 7.73
C PRO A 237 13.38 7.36 8.46
N ALA A 238 13.57 6.04 8.42
CA ALA A 238 12.71 5.08 9.09
C ALA A 238 13.51 3.96 9.77
N SER A 239 12.94 3.42 10.85
CA SER A 239 13.45 2.25 11.57
C SER A 239 12.29 1.32 11.92
N ILE A 240 12.41 0.04 11.59
CA ILE A 240 11.45 -1.00 11.99
C ILE A 240 12.14 -1.99 12.93
N CYS A 241 11.53 -2.21 14.08
CA CYS A 241 11.84 -3.29 15.01
C CYS A 241 10.85 -4.44 14.78
N TYR A 242 11.31 -5.55 14.20
CA TYR A 242 10.47 -6.71 13.90
C TYR A 242 10.36 -7.64 15.11
N GLN A 243 9.13 -8.09 15.40
CA GLN A 243 8.86 -9.11 16.40
C GLN A 243 9.00 -10.51 15.80
N ASN A 244 8.96 -11.54 16.64
CA ASN A 244 9.27 -12.94 16.32
C ASN A 244 8.70 -13.42 14.96
N PRO A 245 9.54 -13.67 13.93
CA PRO A 245 9.11 -13.99 12.57
C PRO A 245 8.80 -15.48 12.34
N SER A 246 8.57 -16.28 13.39
CA SER A 246 8.25 -17.71 13.25
C SER A 246 6.85 -17.99 12.69
N SER A 247 6.06 -16.95 12.46
CA SER A 247 4.72 -16.99 11.87
C SER A 247 4.73 -16.14 10.58
N PRO A 248 3.95 -16.51 9.56
CA PRO A 248 3.78 -15.66 8.38
C PRO A 248 3.30 -14.25 8.76
N ASP A 249 2.50 -14.14 9.83
CA ASP A 249 2.06 -12.88 10.42
C ASP A 249 2.77 -12.60 11.74
N PHE A 250 3.32 -11.40 11.89
CA PHE A 250 4.09 -11.02 13.07
C PHE A 250 4.04 -9.51 13.31
N GLY A 251 4.16 -9.11 14.58
CA GLY A 251 4.15 -7.71 14.97
C GLY A 251 5.43 -6.98 14.56
N ALA A 252 5.34 -5.67 14.42
CA ALA A 252 6.50 -4.80 14.25
C ALA A 252 6.23 -3.43 14.86
N SER A 253 7.30 -2.69 15.16
CA SER A 253 7.21 -1.31 15.61
C SER A 253 8.00 -0.40 14.67
N LEU A 254 7.36 0.65 14.17
CA LEU A 254 7.94 1.65 13.29
C LEU A 254 8.32 2.91 14.07
N SER A 255 9.46 3.49 13.75
CA SER A 255 9.78 4.89 14.00
C SER A 255 10.10 5.56 12.65
N ILE A 256 9.42 6.64 12.32
CA ILE A 256 9.60 7.37 11.07
C ILE A 256 9.62 8.88 11.33
N THR A 257 10.53 9.59 10.67
CA THR A 257 10.55 11.06 10.69
C THR A 257 10.28 11.58 9.28
N SER A 258 9.11 12.17 9.05
CA SER A 258 8.79 12.80 7.76
C SER A 258 9.30 14.24 7.72
N TYR A 259 10.19 14.54 6.78
CA TYR A 259 10.68 15.90 6.51
C TYR A 259 9.77 16.67 5.55
N GLY A 260 8.80 15.98 4.95
CA GLY A 260 7.84 16.57 4.01
C GLY A 260 6.77 17.43 4.66
N VAL A 261 6.72 17.52 5.98
CA VAL A 261 5.77 18.34 6.74
C VAL A 261 6.52 19.34 7.62
N THR A 262 5.90 20.49 7.90
CA THR A 262 6.52 21.55 8.71
C THR A 262 5.74 21.80 10.00
N PRO A 263 6.39 21.69 11.18
CA PRO A 263 7.74 21.15 11.39
C PRO A 263 7.78 19.64 11.10
N ALA A 264 8.99 19.08 10.98
CA ALA A 264 9.17 17.65 10.72
C ALA A 264 8.43 16.80 11.75
N LEU A 265 7.79 15.74 11.28
CA LEU A 265 6.91 14.89 12.08
C LEU A 265 7.60 13.57 12.36
N THR A 266 7.91 13.31 13.63
CA THR A 266 8.38 12.00 14.09
C THR A 266 7.22 11.22 14.71
N ALA A 267 6.94 10.03 14.20
CA ALA A 267 5.92 9.15 14.74
C ALA A 267 6.50 7.78 15.08
N THR A 268 6.03 7.21 16.19
CA THR A 268 6.25 5.81 16.53
C THR A 268 4.91 5.09 16.51
N SER A 269 4.88 3.91 15.91
CA SER A 269 3.66 3.12 15.75
C SER A 269 3.96 1.64 15.92
N THR A 270 2.96 0.88 16.33
CA THR A 270 2.96 -0.58 16.23
C THR A 270 2.12 -0.99 15.04
N GLY A 271 2.52 -2.07 14.38
CA GLY A 271 1.87 -2.58 13.20
C GLY A 271 2.02 -4.08 13.07
N GLN A 272 1.54 -4.59 11.96
CA GLN A 272 1.65 -6.00 11.60
C GLN A 272 2.38 -6.13 10.28
N CYS A 273 3.18 -7.18 10.17
CA CYS A 273 3.83 -7.59 8.96
C CYS A 273 3.34 -8.98 8.57
N ARG A 274 3.27 -9.21 7.26
CA ARG A 274 2.95 -10.49 6.64
C ARG A 274 4.05 -10.86 5.66
N ARG A 275 4.48 -12.12 5.74
CA ARG A 275 5.33 -12.77 4.74
C ARG A 275 4.47 -13.60 3.80
N THR A 276 4.71 -13.47 2.51
CA THR A 276 3.99 -14.15 1.45
C THR A 276 4.98 -14.80 0.51
N GLU A 277 4.91 -16.13 0.42
CA GLU A 277 5.76 -16.95 -0.44
C GLU A 277 5.40 -16.74 -1.91
N LEU A 278 6.30 -16.18 -2.71
CA LEU A 278 6.09 -16.04 -4.17
C LEU A 278 6.83 -17.13 -4.92
N ALA A 279 6.43 -17.39 -6.17
CA ALA A 279 7.14 -18.30 -7.08
C ALA A 279 8.47 -17.68 -7.61
N ILE A 280 9.37 -17.31 -6.69
CA ILE A 280 10.70 -16.74 -6.94
C ILE A 280 11.80 -17.69 -6.44
N GLU A 281 13.06 -17.31 -6.62
CA GLU A 281 14.19 -18.11 -6.15
C GLU A 281 14.08 -18.45 -4.65
N PRO A 282 14.39 -19.71 -4.26
CA PRO A 282 14.33 -20.12 -2.86
C PRO A 282 15.15 -19.22 -1.95
N GLY A 283 14.61 -18.88 -0.77
CA GLY A 283 15.31 -18.10 0.25
C GLY A 283 14.95 -16.61 0.28
N THR A 284 14.02 -16.16 -0.57
CA THR A 284 13.42 -14.83 -0.51
C THR A 284 11.91 -14.92 -0.41
N VAL A 285 11.30 -13.99 0.30
CA VAL A 285 9.83 -13.91 0.49
C VAL A 285 9.38 -12.47 0.35
N GLN A 286 8.15 -12.26 -0.12
CA GLN A 286 7.55 -10.92 -0.06
C GLN A 286 7.19 -10.61 1.37
N GLN A 287 7.58 -9.44 1.87
CA GLN A 287 7.19 -8.92 3.16
C GLN A 287 6.42 -7.63 2.97
N SER A 288 5.21 -7.60 3.52
CA SER A 288 4.34 -6.44 3.57
C SER A 288 4.12 -6.04 5.02
N CYS A 289 4.11 -4.76 5.33
CA CYS A 289 3.79 -4.28 6.68
C CYS A 289 2.81 -3.12 6.62
N GLY A 290 1.95 -3.00 7.63
CA GLY A 290 1.05 -1.88 7.86
C GLY A 290 1.18 -1.34 9.28
N PHE A 291 1.30 -0.02 9.41
CA PHE A 291 1.48 0.69 10.68
C PHE A 291 0.52 1.88 10.75
N THR A 292 -0.33 1.95 11.78
CA THR A 292 -1.25 3.08 11.97
C THR A 292 -0.55 4.22 12.71
N LEU A 293 -0.51 5.40 12.12
CA LEU A 293 0.10 6.57 12.74
C LEU A 293 -0.83 7.14 13.82
N PRO A 294 -0.35 7.30 15.07
CA PRO A 294 -1.15 7.89 16.13
C PRO A 294 -1.39 9.39 15.86
N PRO A 295 -2.46 9.98 16.42
CA PRO A 295 -2.70 11.41 16.32
C PRO A 295 -1.57 12.21 16.97
N GLN A 296 -1.17 13.31 16.32
CA GLN A 296 -0.28 14.34 16.87
C GLN A 296 -0.91 15.72 16.65
N PRO A 297 -1.85 16.13 17.51
CA PRO A 297 -2.64 17.34 17.29
C PRO A 297 -1.81 18.62 17.20
N ALA A 298 -0.66 18.67 17.90
CA ALA A 298 0.27 19.81 17.84
C ALA A 298 0.83 20.06 16.43
N LEU A 299 0.80 19.04 15.56
CA LEU A 299 1.30 19.08 14.19
C LEU A 299 0.17 18.93 13.15
N GLY A 300 -1.09 18.99 13.59
CA GLY A 300 -2.25 18.85 12.73
C GLY A 300 -2.51 17.42 12.23
N LEU A 301 -1.81 16.41 12.76
CA LEU A 301 -2.05 15.00 12.41
C LEU A 301 -3.16 14.43 13.30
N THR A 302 -4.24 13.97 12.70
CA THR A 302 -5.35 13.28 13.39
C THR A 302 -5.28 11.76 13.25
N GLY A 303 -4.42 11.26 12.38
CA GLY A 303 -4.15 9.84 12.17
C GLY A 303 -3.42 9.64 10.85
N GLY A 304 -3.17 8.39 10.48
CA GLY A 304 -2.53 8.06 9.21
C GLY A 304 -2.13 6.60 9.16
N GLN A 305 -1.44 6.21 8.09
CA GLN A 305 -0.94 4.86 7.93
C GLN A 305 0.34 4.86 7.12
N VAL A 306 1.28 3.99 7.48
CA VAL A 306 2.48 3.68 6.70
C VAL A 306 2.38 2.23 6.26
N THR A 307 2.66 1.95 4.99
CA THR A 307 2.82 0.58 4.51
C THR A 307 4.14 0.40 3.78
N LEU A 308 4.64 -0.82 3.82
CA LEU A 308 5.86 -1.30 3.17
C LEU A 308 5.48 -2.49 2.30
N ASN A 309 6.06 -2.59 1.11
CA ASN A 309 6.00 -3.78 0.27
C ASN A 309 7.39 -4.04 -0.38
N GLY A 310 8.02 -5.17 -0.07
CA GLY A 310 9.33 -5.54 -0.62
C GLY A 310 9.76 -6.97 -0.32
N LEU A 311 10.87 -7.40 -0.90
CA LEU A 311 11.48 -8.71 -0.70
C LEU A 311 12.47 -8.70 0.45
N VAL A 312 12.47 -9.78 1.23
CA VAL A 312 13.42 -10.02 2.31
C VAL A 312 13.94 -11.45 2.26
N PRO A 313 15.14 -11.73 2.81
CA PRO A 313 15.57 -13.11 3.03
C PRO A 313 14.60 -13.85 3.96
N THR A 314 14.28 -15.12 3.67
CA THR A 314 13.34 -15.93 4.48
C THR A 314 13.72 -15.95 5.97
N ASN A 315 15.02 -15.96 6.26
CA ASN A 315 15.56 -16.05 7.62
C ASN A 315 15.93 -14.68 8.25
N ASP A 316 15.67 -13.56 7.58
CA ASP A 316 15.97 -12.21 8.10
C ASP A 316 14.87 -11.21 7.74
N ALA A 317 13.98 -10.92 8.69
CA ALA A 317 12.86 -9.98 8.48
C ALA A 317 13.32 -8.53 8.36
N ALA A 318 14.45 -8.20 8.99
CA ALA A 318 15.08 -6.90 8.91
C ALA A 318 15.96 -6.74 7.67
N GLY A 319 16.31 -7.84 7.01
CA GLY A 319 17.04 -7.85 5.76
C GLY A 319 16.26 -7.19 4.62
N SER A 320 16.97 -6.87 3.55
CA SER A 320 16.43 -6.32 2.30
C SER A 320 17.04 -7.12 1.16
N ALA A 321 16.18 -7.82 0.41
CA ALA A 321 16.59 -8.53 -0.81
C ALA A 321 16.32 -7.68 -2.06
N ASN A 322 15.42 -6.68 -1.96
CA ASN A 322 15.29 -5.60 -2.92
C ASN A 322 14.98 -4.28 -2.21
N SER A 323 14.98 -3.18 -2.97
CA SER A 323 14.49 -1.89 -2.48
C SER A 323 12.96 -1.88 -2.45
N ALA A 324 12.41 -1.75 -1.25
CA ALA A 324 10.97 -1.77 -1.03
C ALA A 324 10.32 -0.43 -1.40
N ILE A 325 9.04 -0.50 -1.74
CA ILE A 325 8.19 0.69 -1.85
C ILE A 325 7.45 0.92 -0.54
N TRP A 326 7.49 2.18 -0.10
CA TRP A 326 6.82 2.67 1.09
C TRP A 326 5.73 3.65 0.66
N THR A 327 4.53 3.51 1.23
CA THR A 327 3.47 4.51 1.06
C THR A 327 3.04 5.02 2.42
N THR A 328 2.80 6.32 2.52
CA THR A 328 2.30 6.95 3.75
C THR A 328 1.06 7.77 3.44
N SER A 329 0.04 7.65 4.28
CA SER A 329 -1.10 8.55 4.33
C SER A 329 -1.09 9.31 5.65
N PHE A 330 -1.28 10.62 5.55
CA PHE A 330 -1.43 11.50 6.69
C PHE A 330 -2.84 12.09 6.64
N LEU A 331 -3.61 11.90 7.70
CA LEU A 331 -4.93 12.48 7.86
C LEU A 331 -4.86 13.68 8.79
N GLY A 332 -5.42 14.80 8.34
CA GLY A 332 -5.58 16.02 9.14
C GLY A 332 -5.09 17.25 8.39
N PRO A 333 -5.20 18.45 9.00
CA PRO A 333 -4.70 19.70 8.44
C PRO A 333 -3.17 19.81 8.48
N ILE A 334 -2.46 18.78 8.01
CA ILE A 334 -1.02 18.83 7.86
C ILE A 334 -0.65 19.76 6.70
N THR A 335 0.46 20.49 6.86
CA THR A 335 0.98 21.39 5.83
C THR A 335 2.21 20.74 5.20
N PRO A 336 2.11 20.23 3.95
CA PRO A 336 3.28 19.81 3.19
C PRO A 336 4.24 20.97 3.03
N ARG A 337 5.54 20.67 3.10
CA ARG A 337 6.63 21.61 2.83
C ARG A 337 6.76 21.92 1.34
#